data_AF-B0CV36-F1
#
_entry.id   AF-B0CV36-F1
#
_cell.length_a   1.000
_cell.length_b   1.000
_cell.length_c   1.000
_cell.angle_alpha   90.00
_cell.angle_beta   90.00
_cell.angle_gamma   90.00
#
_symmetry.space_group_name_H-M   'P 1'
#
loop_
_entity.id
_entity.type
_entity.pdbx_description
1 polymer ?
#
loop_
_entity_poly.entity_id
_entity_poly.type
_entity_poly.pdbx_seq_one_letter_code
_entity_poly.pdbx_strand_id
1 'polypeptide(L)'
;MRNNHQREGLTSNGQLIQPIQPPRAILPLDASGHLNLSSITGPTTGRTGNKGFEGLTYDDNTKTLYAMLQSATIQDGGSAKTTNRYTRLLAFNLANPIITPKLVREWVVPLPQSSKRKAQACSEIHFISPGIFLALSRDGNGRGGDDAKSGYKQADLFSISKATDIHNTKFDDPANPISPGGVLDPSITPAEYVSFVNYLDKTQPPRFGLHNGHTFSGQPLIIITCSISPLAFLDSLSIFLRVYCTQYRNIMGVFVFVE
;
A
#
# COMPACT_ATOMS: atom_id res chain seq x y z
N MET A 1 22.02 25.18 23.09
CA MET A 1 21.34 24.92 21.81
C MET A 1 21.46 23.43 21.51
N ARG A 2 20.45 22.63 21.84
CA ARG A 2 20.42 21.21 21.46
C ARG A 2 19.23 21.04 20.51
N ASN A 3 19.54 20.57 19.30
CA ASN A 3 18.57 20.30 18.25
C ASN A 3 17.64 19.18 18.72
N ASN A 4 16.42 19.56 19.15
CA ASN A 4 15.34 18.61 19.34
C ASN A 4 15.01 18.02 17.96
N HIS A 5 15.55 16.84 17.70
CA HIS A 5 15.10 15.99 16.61
C HIS A 5 13.64 15.62 16.91
N GLN A 6 12.72 16.33 16.27
CA GLN A 6 11.33 15.94 16.14
C GLN A 6 11.33 14.67 15.29
N ARG A 7 11.31 13.50 15.94
CA ARG A 7 11.05 12.24 15.25
C ARG A 7 9.56 12.18 14.99
N GLU A 8 9.19 12.29 13.71
CA GLU A 8 7.99 11.73 13.09
C GLU A 8 6.77 11.55 14.02
N GLY A 9 5.85 12.51 13.99
CA GLY A 9 4.47 12.38 14.48
C GLY A 9 4.26 12.28 16.00
N LEU A 10 5.30 12.01 16.81
CA LEU A 10 5.25 11.91 18.27
C LEU A 10 6.26 12.84 18.93
N THR A 11 5.91 13.44 20.07
CA THR A 11 6.87 14.15 20.92
C THR A 11 7.88 13.17 21.50
N SER A 12 9.00 13.67 22.04
CA SER A 12 9.98 12.84 22.76
C SER A 12 9.40 12.03 23.91
N ASN A 13 8.21 12.40 24.39
CA ASN A 13 7.49 11.74 25.48
C ASN A 13 6.40 10.79 24.96
N GLY A 14 6.35 10.53 23.64
CA GLY A 14 5.37 9.65 23.02
C GLY A 14 3.98 10.27 22.85
N GLN A 15 3.83 11.60 22.96
CA GLN A 15 2.54 12.25 22.73
C GLN A 15 2.34 12.49 21.24
N LEU A 16 1.14 12.21 20.73
CA LEU A 16 0.79 12.52 19.34
C LEU A 16 0.92 14.03 19.08
N ILE A 17 1.79 14.41 18.15
CA ILE A 17 1.97 15.80 17.75
C ILE A 17 0.75 16.24 16.96
N GLN A 18 0.43 15.47 15.91
CA GLN A 18 -0.67 15.81 15.01
C GLN A 18 -1.09 14.61 14.14
N PRO A 19 -2.39 14.28 14.06
CA PRO A 19 -2.89 13.35 13.06
C PRO A 19 -3.08 14.05 11.71
N ILE A 20 -2.76 13.34 10.62
CA ILE A 20 -3.15 13.72 9.25
C ILE A 20 -4.47 13.02 8.95
N GLN A 21 -5.53 13.78 8.72
CA GLN A 21 -6.85 13.21 8.42
C GLN A 21 -7.02 13.03 6.90
N PRO A 22 -7.37 11.82 6.42
CA PRO A 22 -7.73 11.62 5.02
C PRO A 22 -9.13 12.20 4.72
N PRO A 23 -9.53 12.27 3.43
CA PRO A 23 -10.88 12.63 3.05
C PRO A 23 -11.96 11.78 3.75
N ARG A 24 -13.15 12.37 3.89
CA ARG A 24 -14.27 11.73 4.59
C ARG A 24 -14.63 10.37 3.98
N ALA A 25 -14.45 10.19 2.67
CA ALA A 25 -14.65 8.93 1.95
C ALA A 25 -13.77 7.78 2.46
N ILE A 26 -12.70 8.05 3.21
CA ILE A 26 -11.81 7.02 3.77
C ILE A 26 -12.06 6.78 5.25
N LEU A 27 -12.60 7.76 5.95
CA LEU A 27 -12.92 7.63 7.37
C LEU A 27 -13.95 6.52 7.58
N PRO A 28 -13.70 5.57 8.50
CA PRO A 28 -14.67 4.52 8.79
C PRO A 28 -15.87 5.13 9.53
N LEU A 29 -17.04 5.17 8.90
CA LEU A 29 -18.25 5.77 9.47
C LEU A 29 -19.35 4.74 9.68
N ASP A 30 -20.10 4.85 10.77
CA ASP A 30 -21.35 4.10 10.98
C ASP A 30 -22.50 4.62 10.10
N ALA A 31 -23.67 3.99 10.22
CA ALA A 31 -24.87 4.37 9.46
C ALA A 31 -25.40 5.77 9.81
N SER A 32 -25.02 6.33 10.96
CA SER A 32 -25.37 7.69 11.38
C SER A 32 -24.30 8.72 10.96
N GLY A 33 -23.21 8.29 10.33
CA GLY A 33 -22.13 9.15 9.86
C GLY A 33 -21.10 9.53 10.91
N HIS A 34 -21.09 8.84 12.06
CA HIS A 34 -20.07 9.00 13.11
C HIS A 34 -18.88 8.07 12.89
N LEU A 35 -17.71 8.47 13.37
CA LEU A 35 -16.50 7.64 13.30
C LEU A 35 -16.72 6.31 14.04
N ASN A 36 -16.54 5.20 13.33
CA ASN A 36 -16.56 3.85 13.88
C ASN A 36 -15.16 3.23 13.82
N LEU A 37 -14.45 3.29 14.95
CA LEU A 37 -13.13 2.70 15.14
C LEU A 37 -13.19 1.36 15.90
N SER A 38 -14.39 0.77 16.06
CA SER A 38 -14.61 -0.49 16.77
C SER A 38 -14.09 -1.69 15.99
N SER A 39 -13.65 -2.72 16.71
CA SER A 39 -13.33 -4.03 16.14
C SER A 39 -14.50 -5.01 16.16
N ILE A 40 -15.65 -4.63 16.76
CA ILE A 40 -16.80 -5.51 16.97
C ILE A 40 -17.82 -5.34 15.83
N THR A 41 -18.25 -4.11 15.59
CA THR A 41 -19.18 -3.76 14.51
C THR A 41 -18.44 -2.99 13.43
N GLY A 42 -18.46 -3.51 12.21
CA GLY A 42 -17.80 -2.85 11.08
C GLY A 42 -18.48 -1.51 10.72
N PRO A 43 -17.73 -0.57 10.10
CA PRO A 43 -18.31 0.65 9.57
C PRO A 43 -19.23 0.36 8.37
N THR A 44 -20.11 1.32 8.05
CA THR A 44 -20.98 1.32 6.87
C THR A 44 -20.30 1.94 5.65
N THR A 45 -19.38 2.89 5.85
CA THR A 45 -18.59 3.52 4.78
C THR A 45 -17.13 3.72 5.22
N GLY A 46 -16.25 4.06 4.28
CA GLY A 46 -14.83 4.27 4.56
C GLY A 46 -14.00 3.00 4.48
N ARG A 47 -12.80 3.04 5.06
CA ARG A 47 -11.92 1.87 5.06
C ARG A 47 -12.54 0.69 5.80
N THR A 48 -12.37 -0.51 5.25
CA THR A 48 -12.79 -1.74 5.93
C THR A 48 -11.89 -2.03 7.14
N GLY A 49 -12.43 -2.74 8.15
CA GLY A 49 -11.64 -3.28 9.25
C GLY A 49 -10.46 -4.12 8.75
N ASN A 50 -9.29 -3.98 9.39
CA ASN A 50 -8.04 -4.65 9.00
C ASN A 50 -7.62 -4.41 7.52
N LYS A 51 -8.01 -3.26 6.94
CA LYS A 51 -7.63 -2.81 5.59
C LYS A 51 -7.22 -1.33 5.67
N GLY A 52 -6.09 -1.08 6.32
CA GLY A 52 -5.54 0.25 6.56
C GLY A 52 -4.66 0.78 5.42
N PHE A 53 -4.06 1.94 5.67
CA PHE A 53 -2.93 2.43 4.89
C PHE A 53 -1.70 1.59 5.21
N GLU A 54 -1.37 0.65 4.32
CA GLU A 54 -0.14 -0.16 4.42
C GLU A 54 0.87 0.21 3.33
N GLY A 55 0.42 0.80 2.23
CA GLY A 55 1.33 1.43 1.28
C GLY A 55 1.73 2.82 1.78
N LEU A 56 2.96 3.00 2.23
CA LEU A 56 3.50 4.31 2.62
C LEU A 56 4.87 4.51 1.97
N THR A 57 5.04 5.59 1.21
CA THR A 57 6.33 5.94 0.59
C THR A 57 6.48 7.44 0.50
N TYR A 58 7.71 7.93 0.32
CA TYR A 58 8.03 9.34 0.34
C TYR A 58 8.92 9.72 -0.84
N ASP A 59 8.59 10.83 -1.50
CA ASP A 59 9.44 11.47 -2.51
C ASP A 59 10.19 12.65 -1.85
N ASP A 60 11.50 12.50 -1.69
CA ASP A 60 12.33 13.52 -1.05
C ASP A 60 12.51 14.77 -1.92
N ASN A 61 12.39 14.68 -3.25
CA ASN A 61 12.55 15.84 -4.11
C ASN A 61 11.39 16.83 -3.97
N THR A 62 10.16 16.31 -3.92
CA THR A 62 8.95 17.13 -3.79
C THR A 62 8.45 17.25 -2.36
N LYS A 63 9.08 16.55 -1.41
CA LYS A 63 8.65 16.43 -0.02
C LYS A 63 7.22 15.90 0.08
N THR A 64 6.88 14.92 -0.76
CA THR A 64 5.52 14.35 -0.86
C THR A 64 5.45 12.98 -0.19
N LEU A 65 4.56 12.84 0.79
CA LEU A 65 4.20 11.55 1.37
C LEU A 65 3.04 10.94 0.61
N TYR A 66 3.22 9.72 0.12
CA TYR A 66 2.19 8.94 -0.52
C TYR A 66 1.67 7.86 0.41
N ALA A 67 0.36 7.75 0.54
CA ALA A 67 -0.31 6.72 1.36
C ALA A 67 -1.41 6.02 0.55
N MET A 68 -1.41 4.69 0.52
CA MET A 68 -2.38 3.87 -0.21
C MET A 68 -3.05 2.83 0.69
N LEU A 69 -4.37 2.72 0.57
CA LEU A 69 -5.11 1.66 1.25
C LEU A 69 -4.79 0.29 0.64
N GLN A 70 -4.91 -0.77 1.44
CA GLN A 70 -4.74 -2.14 0.95
C GLN A 70 -5.74 -2.56 -0.13
N SER A 71 -6.95 -2.01 -0.08
CA SER A 71 -8.07 -2.33 -0.97
C SER A 71 -9.07 -1.17 -1.03
N ALA A 72 -10.14 -1.31 -1.82
CA ALA A 72 -11.23 -0.33 -1.88
C ALA A 72 -11.88 -0.08 -0.50
N THR A 73 -12.41 1.13 -0.31
CA THR A 73 -13.32 1.47 0.79
C THR A 73 -14.67 0.78 0.59
N ILE A 74 -15.49 0.70 1.64
CA ILE A 74 -16.76 -0.04 1.64
C ILE A 74 -17.70 0.43 0.53
N GLN A 75 -17.92 1.75 0.40
CA GLN A 75 -18.79 2.32 -0.63
C GLN A 75 -18.23 2.13 -2.05
N ASP A 76 -16.90 2.03 -2.19
CA ASP A 76 -16.21 1.81 -3.46
C ASP A 76 -16.16 0.30 -3.85
N GLY A 77 -17.00 -0.53 -3.22
CA GLY A 77 -17.04 -1.98 -3.46
C GLY A 77 -16.19 -2.81 -2.50
N GLY A 78 -15.70 -2.21 -1.40
CA GLY A 78 -14.83 -2.82 -0.39
C GLY A 78 -15.42 -3.99 0.38
N SER A 79 -16.74 -4.18 0.36
CA SER A 79 -17.45 -5.24 1.10
C SER A 79 -17.23 -6.65 0.54
N ALA A 80 -16.77 -6.78 -0.71
CA ALA A 80 -16.53 -8.09 -1.31
C ALA A 80 -15.21 -8.14 -2.07
N LYS A 81 -14.50 -9.28 -1.95
CA LYS A 81 -13.22 -9.51 -2.64
C LYS A 81 -13.31 -9.38 -4.16
N THR A 82 -14.49 -9.60 -4.73
CA THR A 82 -14.72 -9.54 -6.19
C THR A 82 -14.92 -8.13 -6.72
N THR A 83 -15.17 -7.15 -5.84
CA THR A 83 -15.51 -5.77 -6.19
C THR A 83 -14.52 -4.75 -5.62
N ASN A 84 -13.67 -5.13 -4.67
CA ASN A 84 -12.80 -4.22 -3.92
C ASN A 84 -11.46 -3.86 -4.59
N ARG A 85 -11.38 -3.90 -5.93
CA ARG A 85 -10.10 -3.74 -6.65
C ARG A 85 -9.61 -2.29 -6.73
N TYR A 86 -10.50 -1.30 -6.73
CA TYR A 86 -10.14 0.09 -6.94
C TYR A 86 -9.83 0.74 -5.58
N THR A 87 -8.54 0.83 -5.26
CA THR A 87 -8.07 1.47 -4.03
C THR A 87 -7.65 2.92 -4.28
N ARG A 88 -7.41 3.68 -3.21
CA ARG A 88 -7.11 5.11 -3.24
C ARG A 88 -5.67 5.36 -2.78
N LEU A 89 -4.93 6.13 -3.58
CA LEU A 89 -3.60 6.64 -3.30
C LEU A 89 -3.70 8.15 -3.02
N LEU A 90 -3.21 8.58 -1.87
CA LEU A 90 -3.23 9.96 -1.41
C LEU A 90 -1.80 10.51 -1.45
N ALA A 91 -1.67 11.79 -1.80
CA ALA A 91 -0.41 12.52 -1.66
C ALA A 91 -0.57 13.70 -0.71
N PHE A 92 0.30 13.76 0.29
CA PHE A 92 0.37 14.84 1.27
C PHE A 92 1.67 15.61 1.09
N ASN A 93 1.59 16.93 1.10
CA ASN A 93 2.78 17.77 1.07
C ASN A 93 3.34 17.96 2.49
N LEU A 94 4.60 17.55 2.70
CA LEU A 94 5.34 17.65 3.95
C LEU A 94 6.45 18.72 3.94
N ALA A 95 6.51 19.58 2.92
CA ALA A 95 7.57 20.58 2.79
C ALA A 95 7.65 21.55 3.98
N ASN A 96 6.55 21.79 4.69
CA ASN A 96 6.51 22.63 5.87
C ASN A 96 6.19 21.80 7.12
N PRO A 97 7.17 21.56 8.02
CA PRO A 97 6.99 20.73 9.20
C PRO A 97 6.20 21.41 10.34
N ILE A 98 5.84 22.69 10.19
CA ILE A 98 5.13 23.47 11.22
C ILE A 98 3.60 23.38 11.03
N ILE A 99 3.14 23.14 9.81
CA ILE A 99 1.70 23.08 9.50
C ILE A 99 1.23 21.63 9.34
N THR A 100 -0.07 21.41 9.56
CA THR A 100 -0.70 20.14 9.22
C THR A 100 -0.47 19.83 7.74
N PRO A 101 0.09 18.65 7.41
CA PRO A 101 0.18 18.20 6.04
C PRO A 101 -1.17 18.27 5.33
N LYS A 102 -1.18 18.90 4.16
CA LYS A 102 -2.38 19.01 3.33
C LYS A 102 -2.36 17.92 2.27
N LEU A 103 -3.53 17.31 2.05
CA LEU A 103 -3.75 16.51 0.86
C LEU A 103 -3.62 17.43 -0.36
N VAL A 104 -2.75 17.06 -1.29
CA VAL A 104 -2.52 17.82 -2.53
C VAL A 104 -3.02 17.10 -3.78
N ARG A 105 -3.17 15.77 -3.70
CA ARG A 105 -3.63 14.91 -4.78
C ARG A 105 -4.24 13.62 -4.24
N GLU A 106 -5.12 13.01 -5.03
CA GLU A 106 -5.66 11.68 -4.78
C GLU A 106 -5.93 10.97 -6.10
N TRP A 107 -5.59 9.68 -6.21
CA TRP A 107 -5.81 8.88 -7.41
C TRP A 107 -6.40 7.52 -7.09
N VAL A 108 -7.01 6.92 -8.11
CA VAL A 108 -7.53 5.55 -8.05
C VAL A 108 -6.51 4.57 -8.63
N VAL A 109 -6.15 3.55 -7.87
CA VAL A 109 -5.22 2.49 -8.29
C VAL A 109 -5.99 1.17 -8.47
N PRO A 110 -5.96 0.55 -9.67
CA PRO A 110 -6.69 -0.68 -9.94
C PRO A 110 -5.83 -1.90 -9.58
N LEU A 111 -6.08 -2.48 -8.41
CA LEU A 111 -5.37 -3.68 -7.96
C LEU A 111 -5.57 -4.86 -8.93
N PRO A 112 -4.57 -5.74 -9.04
CA PRO A 112 -4.69 -6.94 -9.86
C PRO A 112 -5.77 -7.86 -9.30
N GLN A 113 -6.34 -8.69 -10.17
CA GLN A 113 -7.37 -9.66 -9.80
C GLN A 113 -7.00 -11.06 -10.26
N SER A 114 -7.38 -12.05 -9.46
CA SER A 114 -7.39 -13.46 -9.90
C SER A 114 -8.41 -13.70 -11.02
N SER A 115 -8.35 -14.88 -11.64
CA SER A 115 -9.37 -15.35 -12.60
C SER A 115 -10.79 -15.37 -12.04
N LYS A 116 -10.94 -15.50 -10.71
CA LYS A 116 -12.22 -15.41 -9.98
C LYS A 116 -12.60 -13.98 -9.59
N ARG A 117 -11.96 -12.98 -10.21
CA ARG A 117 -12.11 -11.54 -9.93
C ARG A 117 -11.76 -11.12 -8.50
N LYS A 118 -11.13 -11.98 -7.69
CA LYS A 118 -10.71 -11.57 -6.33
C LYS A 118 -9.52 -10.61 -6.43
N ALA A 119 -9.64 -9.42 -5.86
CA ALA A 119 -8.55 -8.44 -5.83
C ALA A 119 -7.37 -8.94 -4.97
N GLN A 120 -6.17 -8.62 -5.43
CA GLN A 120 -4.91 -8.88 -4.73
C GLN A 120 -4.52 -7.62 -3.98
N ALA A 121 -4.73 -7.65 -2.67
CA ALA A 121 -4.50 -6.49 -1.81
C ALA A 121 -3.03 -6.06 -1.88
N CYS A 122 -2.80 -4.76 -1.83
CA CYS A 122 -1.45 -4.20 -1.77
C CYS A 122 -1.01 -4.06 -0.32
N SER A 123 0.16 -4.60 0.02
CA SER A 123 0.73 -4.53 1.37
C SER A 123 1.80 -3.46 1.53
N GLU A 124 2.36 -2.95 0.44
CA GLU A 124 3.38 -1.90 0.47
C GLU A 124 3.50 -1.22 -0.91
N ILE A 125 3.89 0.05 -0.92
CA ILE A 125 4.29 0.74 -2.15
C ILE A 125 5.66 1.38 -1.96
N HIS A 126 6.38 1.58 -3.06
CA HIS A 126 7.63 2.33 -3.05
C HIS A 126 7.70 3.28 -4.24
N PHE A 127 8.07 4.52 -3.97
CA PHE A 127 8.30 5.53 -4.98
C PHE A 127 9.60 5.21 -5.73
N ILE A 128 9.54 5.12 -7.06
CA ILE A 128 10.73 4.88 -7.90
C ILE A 128 11.15 6.18 -8.57
N SER A 129 10.20 6.84 -9.21
CA SER A 129 10.41 8.07 -9.97
C SER A 129 9.10 8.85 -10.03
N PRO A 130 9.10 10.11 -10.50
CA PRO A 130 7.89 10.92 -10.56
C PRO A 130 6.73 10.18 -11.24
N GLY A 131 5.68 9.89 -10.46
CA GLY A 131 4.48 9.20 -10.90
C GLY A 131 4.57 7.69 -11.07
N ILE A 132 5.71 7.04 -10.80
CA ILE A 132 5.92 5.60 -10.93
C ILE A 132 6.24 4.99 -9.57
N PHE A 133 5.55 3.88 -9.27
CA PHE A 133 5.63 3.21 -7.99
C PHE A 133 5.73 1.70 -8.15
N LEU A 134 6.41 1.03 -7.22
CA LEU A 134 6.22 -0.39 -6.97
C LEU A 134 5.02 -0.60 -6.06
N ALA A 135 4.33 -1.73 -6.25
CA ALA A 135 3.29 -2.23 -5.36
C ALA A 135 3.55 -3.71 -5.02
N LEU A 136 3.57 -4.02 -3.73
CA LEU A 136 3.62 -5.39 -3.24
C LEU A 136 2.21 -5.96 -3.13
N SER A 137 1.71 -6.53 -4.21
CA SER A 137 0.38 -7.14 -4.26
C SER A 137 0.41 -8.64 -4.00
N ARG A 138 -0.56 -9.12 -3.23
CA ARG A 138 -0.66 -10.53 -2.84
C ARG A 138 -2.08 -11.03 -2.68
N ASP A 139 -2.20 -12.35 -2.78
CA ASP A 139 -3.40 -13.08 -2.42
C ASP A 139 -3.39 -13.60 -0.98
N GLY A 140 -4.47 -14.31 -0.64
CA GLY A 140 -4.59 -15.09 0.58
C GLY A 140 -4.63 -14.28 1.88
N ASN A 141 -4.54 -14.99 3.00
CA ASN A 141 -4.50 -14.44 4.36
C ASN A 141 -3.15 -14.73 5.05
N GLY A 142 -2.09 -15.01 4.26
CA GLY A 142 -0.86 -15.57 4.80
C GLY A 142 -1.11 -16.92 5.49
N ARG A 143 -0.40 -17.20 6.59
CA ARG A 143 -0.58 -18.43 7.39
C ARG A 143 -1.85 -18.45 8.25
N GLY A 144 -2.68 -17.41 8.19
CA GLY A 144 -3.96 -17.34 8.91
C GLY A 144 -5.12 -18.03 8.18
N GLY A 145 -4.84 -18.86 7.15
CA GLY A 145 -5.85 -19.65 6.44
C GLY A 145 -5.33 -21.05 6.12
N ASP A 146 -6.19 -21.89 5.54
CA ASP A 146 -5.92 -23.33 5.36
C ASP A 146 -5.00 -23.66 4.17
N ASP A 147 -4.69 -22.68 3.33
CA ASP A 147 -3.80 -22.84 2.17
C ASP A 147 -2.46 -22.18 2.44
N ALA A 148 -1.38 -22.96 2.40
CA ALA A 148 -0.02 -22.44 2.51
C ALA A 148 0.59 -22.02 1.17
N LYS A 149 -0.14 -22.17 0.07
CA LYS A 149 0.30 -21.69 -1.24
C LYS A 149 -0.33 -20.34 -1.53
N SER A 150 0.47 -19.47 -2.12
CA SER A 150 0.00 -18.26 -2.79
C SER A 150 -0.23 -18.55 -4.27
N GLY A 151 -1.31 -17.99 -4.81
CA GLY A 151 -1.58 -17.89 -6.25
C GLY A 151 -1.17 -16.52 -6.83
N TYR A 152 -0.94 -15.51 -5.99
CA TYR A 152 -0.41 -14.21 -6.41
C TYR A 152 0.49 -13.61 -5.34
N LYS A 153 1.74 -13.31 -5.69
CA LYS A 153 2.68 -12.59 -4.82
C LYS A 153 3.75 -11.92 -5.68
N GLN A 154 3.62 -10.62 -5.89
CA GLN A 154 4.44 -9.90 -6.86
C GLN A 154 4.87 -8.53 -6.34
N ALA A 155 5.98 -8.02 -6.86
CA ALA A 155 6.26 -6.59 -6.91
C ALA A 155 5.90 -6.10 -8.30
N ASP A 156 4.77 -5.41 -8.39
CA ASP A 156 4.23 -4.86 -9.63
C ASP A 156 4.58 -3.38 -9.76
N LEU A 157 4.32 -2.79 -10.92
CA LEU A 157 4.46 -1.36 -11.16
C LEU A 157 3.10 -0.73 -11.37
N PHE A 158 2.92 0.49 -10.87
CA PHE A 158 1.82 1.34 -11.30
C PHE A 158 2.27 2.77 -11.57
N SER A 159 1.57 3.42 -12.51
CA SER A 159 1.81 4.80 -12.93
C SER A 159 0.56 5.66 -12.78
N ILE A 160 0.73 6.82 -12.17
CA ILE A 160 -0.31 7.85 -12.04
C ILE A 160 -0.20 8.96 -13.09
N SER A 161 0.74 8.87 -14.05
CA SER A 161 1.03 9.96 -14.99
C SER A 161 -0.17 10.38 -15.86
N LYS A 162 -1.13 9.48 -16.08
CA LYS A 162 -2.37 9.75 -16.82
C LYS A 162 -3.63 9.59 -15.96
N ALA A 163 -3.46 9.33 -14.66
CA ALA A 163 -4.58 9.07 -13.77
C ALA A 163 -5.31 10.38 -13.43
N THR A 164 -6.63 10.30 -13.35
CA THR A 164 -7.46 11.43 -12.90
C THR A 164 -7.18 11.72 -11.44
N ASP A 165 -6.83 12.96 -11.16
CA ASP A 165 -6.71 13.48 -9.80
C ASP A 165 -8.10 13.81 -9.24
N ILE A 166 -8.52 13.08 -8.20
CA ILE A 166 -9.86 13.15 -7.62
C ILE A 166 -9.94 13.93 -6.30
N HIS A 167 -8.82 14.50 -5.82
CA HIS A 167 -8.83 15.30 -4.59
C HIS A 167 -9.74 16.53 -4.70
N ASN A 168 -10.36 16.95 -3.59
CA ASN A 168 -11.25 18.12 -3.55
C ASN A 168 -12.41 18.05 -4.56
N THR A 169 -12.89 16.83 -4.84
CA THR A 169 -14.07 16.60 -5.70
C THR A 169 -15.22 16.00 -4.89
N LYS A 170 -16.34 15.71 -5.56
CA LYS A 170 -17.47 14.99 -4.95
C LYS A 170 -17.04 13.65 -4.31
N PHE A 171 -15.97 13.02 -4.81
CA PHE A 171 -15.50 11.69 -4.39
C PHE A 171 -14.83 11.68 -3.02
N ASP A 172 -14.63 12.85 -2.39
CA ASP A 172 -14.17 12.99 -1.01
C ASP A 172 -15.28 12.67 0.00
N ASP A 173 -16.53 12.58 -0.45
CA ASP A 173 -17.69 12.19 0.35
C ASP A 173 -18.09 10.72 0.05
N PRO A 174 -18.25 9.85 1.08
CA PRO A 174 -18.68 8.46 0.86
C PRO A 174 -20.07 8.33 0.19
N ALA A 175 -20.89 9.38 0.15
CA ALA A 175 -22.13 9.40 -0.61
C ALA A 175 -21.91 9.39 -2.15
N ASN A 176 -20.69 9.70 -2.61
CA ASN A 176 -20.30 9.67 -4.02
C ASN A 176 -19.18 8.63 -4.21
N PRO A 177 -19.49 7.32 -4.22
CA PRO A 177 -18.49 6.29 -4.40
C PRO A 177 -17.84 6.35 -5.79
N ILE A 178 -16.54 6.04 -5.87
CA ILE A 178 -15.81 5.99 -7.14
C ILE A 178 -16.08 4.69 -7.91
N SER A 179 -16.43 3.61 -7.21
CA SER A 179 -16.65 2.30 -7.85
C SER A 179 -17.71 1.43 -7.18
N PRO A 180 -18.97 1.89 -7.07
CA PRO A 180 -20.04 1.11 -6.46
C PRO A 180 -20.19 -0.25 -7.15
N GLY A 181 -20.21 -1.33 -6.37
CA GLY A 181 -20.26 -2.70 -6.90
C GLY A 181 -19.04 -3.10 -7.74
N GLY A 182 -17.93 -2.38 -7.66
CA GLY A 182 -16.70 -2.63 -8.43
C GLY A 182 -16.72 -2.10 -9.86
N VAL A 183 -17.71 -1.27 -10.24
CA VAL A 183 -17.78 -0.59 -11.54
C VAL A 183 -17.29 0.85 -11.35
N LEU A 184 -16.15 1.20 -11.94
CA LEU A 184 -15.54 2.53 -11.81
C LEU A 184 -16.40 3.60 -12.48
N ASP A 185 -16.55 4.76 -11.84
CA ASP A 185 -17.17 5.96 -12.42
C ASP A 185 -16.43 6.33 -13.72
N PRO A 186 -17.14 6.48 -14.85
CA PRO A 186 -16.52 6.67 -16.17
C PRO A 186 -15.76 8.00 -16.31
N SER A 187 -15.94 8.95 -15.38
CA SER A 187 -15.14 10.18 -15.35
C SER A 187 -13.72 9.97 -14.80
N ILE A 188 -13.42 8.80 -14.23
CA ILE A 188 -12.14 8.49 -13.60
C ILE A 188 -11.30 7.62 -14.54
N THR A 189 -10.13 8.14 -14.93
CA THR A 189 -9.06 7.33 -15.50
C THR A 189 -8.22 6.80 -14.33
N PRO A 190 -8.19 5.49 -14.06
CA PRO A 190 -7.38 4.94 -12.98
C PRO A 190 -5.89 4.91 -13.38
N ALA A 191 -5.01 4.72 -12.39
CA ALA A 191 -3.59 4.46 -12.61
C ALA A 191 -3.38 3.27 -13.55
N GLU A 192 -2.36 3.35 -14.41
CA GLU A 192 -1.91 2.20 -15.20
C GLU A 192 -1.20 1.22 -14.26
N TYR A 193 -1.52 -0.06 -14.30
CA TYR A 193 -0.96 -1.08 -13.40
C TYR A 193 -0.48 -2.27 -14.22
N VAL A 194 0.76 -2.70 -14.03
CA VAL A 194 1.39 -3.78 -14.80
C VAL A 194 2.17 -4.73 -13.88
N SER A 195 2.15 -6.02 -14.20
CA SER A 195 2.97 -7.00 -13.51
C SER A 195 4.46 -6.82 -13.84
N PHE A 196 5.31 -6.99 -12.83
CA PHE A 196 6.76 -6.81 -12.99
C PHE A 196 7.58 -8.00 -12.47
N VAL A 197 7.72 -8.17 -11.15
CA VAL A 197 8.48 -9.28 -10.55
C VAL A 197 7.56 -10.28 -9.87
N ASN A 198 7.54 -11.53 -10.35
CA ASN A 198 6.75 -12.62 -9.78
C ASN A 198 7.58 -13.45 -8.78
N TYR A 199 7.25 -13.36 -7.49
CA TYR A 199 7.94 -14.13 -6.44
C TYR A 199 7.55 -15.61 -6.38
N LEU A 200 6.53 -16.01 -7.16
CA LEU A 200 6.11 -17.40 -7.31
C LEU A 200 6.77 -18.07 -8.53
N ASP A 201 7.70 -17.37 -9.19
CA ASP A 201 8.50 -17.96 -10.25
C ASP A 201 9.23 -19.21 -9.75
N LYS A 202 9.28 -20.25 -10.58
CA LYS A 202 9.83 -21.57 -10.19
C LYS A 202 11.33 -21.69 -10.49
N THR A 203 11.96 -20.66 -11.05
CA THR A 203 13.32 -20.71 -11.58
C THR A 203 14.29 -19.78 -10.86
N GLN A 204 13.89 -18.54 -10.57
CA GLN A 204 14.76 -17.54 -9.93
C GLN A 204 14.70 -17.62 -8.40
N PRO A 205 13.52 -17.53 -7.74
CA PRO A 205 13.42 -17.56 -6.28
C PRO A 205 14.03 -18.81 -5.62
N PRO A 206 13.89 -20.03 -6.16
CA PRO A 206 14.51 -21.22 -5.55
C PRO A 206 16.04 -21.17 -5.46
N ARG A 207 16.71 -20.37 -6.30
CA ARG A 207 18.17 -20.15 -6.21
C ARG A 207 18.58 -19.51 -4.87
N PHE A 208 17.64 -18.85 -4.21
CA PHE A 208 17.81 -18.18 -2.92
C PHE A 208 17.06 -18.90 -1.79
N GLY A 209 16.61 -20.15 -1.99
CA GLY A 209 15.87 -20.92 -0.98
C GLY A 209 14.40 -20.50 -0.80
N LEU A 210 13.88 -19.61 -1.65
CA LEU A 210 12.48 -19.20 -1.62
C LEU A 210 11.59 -20.27 -2.26
N HIS A 211 10.46 -20.57 -1.62
CA HIS A 211 9.50 -21.58 -2.09
C HIS A 211 8.06 -21.21 -1.74
N ASN A 212 7.12 -21.80 -2.48
CA ASN A 212 5.68 -21.61 -2.29
C ASN A 212 5.05 -22.89 -1.68
N GLY A 213 4.84 -22.90 -0.36
CA GLY A 213 4.18 -24.01 0.35
C GLY A 213 4.92 -24.52 1.60
N HIS A 214 4.53 -25.70 2.07
CA HIS A 214 4.90 -26.27 3.38
C HIS A 214 6.28 -26.96 3.47
N THR A 215 7.08 -27.01 2.42
CA THR A 215 8.31 -27.83 2.42
C THR A 215 9.44 -27.16 3.21
N PHE A 216 9.44 -27.38 4.52
CA PHE A 216 10.57 -27.12 5.41
C PHE A 216 11.57 -28.28 5.33
N SER A 217 12.40 -28.33 4.27
CA SER A 217 13.55 -29.25 4.24
C SER A 217 14.79 -28.58 4.83
N GLY A 218 14.79 -28.34 6.14
CA GLY A 218 16.00 -27.98 6.91
C GLY A 218 16.72 -26.66 6.54
N GLN A 219 16.22 -25.88 5.60
CA GLN A 219 16.73 -24.55 5.25
C GLN A 219 16.00 -23.50 6.12
N PRO A 220 16.69 -22.47 6.64
CA PRO A 220 16.06 -21.44 7.45
C PRO A 220 14.90 -20.81 6.68
N LEU A 221 13.76 -20.70 7.36
CA LEU A 221 12.58 -20.03 6.83
C LEU A 221 12.93 -18.59 6.51
N ILE A 222 13.01 -18.28 5.22
CA ILE A 222 13.05 -16.91 4.75
C ILE A 222 11.60 -16.39 4.77
N ILE A 223 11.19 -15.83 5.91
CA ILE A 223 9.98 -15.02 5.95
C ILE A 223 10.31 -13.75 5.18
N ILE A 224 9.79 -13.62 3.96
CA ILE A 224 9.82 -12.34 3.25
C ILE A 224 8.88 -11.39 3.99
N THR A 225 9.42 -10.70 5.00
CA THR A 225 9.03 -9.33 5.31
C THR A 225 9.74 -8.47 4.27
N CYS A 226 9.07 -8.21 3.15
CA CYS A 226 9.59 -7.25 2.20
C CYS A 226 9.31 -5.88 2.81
N SER A 227 10.35 -5.10 3.05
CA SER A 227 10.26 -3.68 3.32
C SER A 227 11.20 -3.02 2.33
N ILE A 228 10.71 -2.05 1.58
CA ILE A 228 11.50 -1.32 0.61
C ILE A 228 12.09 -0.11 1.33
N SER A 229 13.38 -0.18 1.66
CA SER A 229 14.07 0.84 2.45
C SER A 229 14.78 1.84 1.53
N PRO A 230 14.63 3.16 1.73
CA PRO A 230 15.42 4.14 0.99
C PRO A 230 16.88 4.09 1.47
N LEU A 231 17.83 3.83 0.57
CA LEU A 231 19.26 4.04 0.82
C LEU A 231 19.67 5.38 0.21
N ALA A 232 20.41 6.19 0.96
CA ALA A 232 20.93 7.46 0.45
C ALA A 232 22.20 7.25 -0.39
N PHE A 233 22.24 7.93 -1.55
CA PHE A 233 23.38 8.50 -2.29
C PHE A 233 23.82 7.96 -3.69
N LEU A 234 24.01 8.97 -4.56
CA LEU A 234 24.86 9.16 -5.76
C LEU A 234 24.46 8.55 -7.13
N ASP A 235 23.96 9.46 -7.99
CA ASP A 235 24.18 9.61 -9.43
C ASP A 235 24.59 8.34 -10.22
N SER A 236 23.61 7.65 -10.79
CA SER A 236 23.51 7.38 -12.24
C SER A 236 22.37 6.41 -12.53
N LEU A 237 21.69 6.63 -13.66
CA LEU A 237 20.53 5.87 -14.13
C LEU A 237 20.90 4.38 -14.34
N SER A 238 20.57 3.52 -13.37
CA SER A 238 20.55 2.06 -13.51
C SER A 238 19.68 1.48 -12.39
N ILE A 239 18.48 0.97 -12.72
CA ILE A 239 17.64 0.27 -11.74
C ILE A 239 18.32 -1.05 -11.38
N PHE A 240 19.00 -1.10 -10.24
CA PHE A 240 19.56 -2.35 -9.71
C PHE A 240 18.65 -2.92 -8.63
N LEU A 241 18.03 -4.06 -8.91
CA LEU A 241 17.30 -4.83 -7.91
C LEU A 241 18.31 -5.60 -7.04
N ARG A 242 18.72 -5.01 -5.90
CA ARG A 242 19.55 -5.74 -4.92
C ARG A 242 18.65 -6.43 -3.90
N VAL A 243 18.72 -7.76 -3.91
CA VAL A 243 18.07 -8.62 -2.91
C VAL A 243 19.10 -8.94 -1.83
N TYR A 244 19.01 -8.31 -0.66
CA TYR A 244 19.85 -8.69 0.49
C TYR A 244 19.12 -9.71 1.35
N CYS A 245 19.82 -10.79 1.67
CA CYS A 245 19.38 -11.80 2.61
C CYS A 245 20.25 -11.71 3.87
N THR A 246 19.72 -11.13 4.95
CA THR A 246 20.43 -11.03 6.23
C THR A 246 19.91 -12.09 7.19
N GLN A 247 20.80 -12.96 7.68
CA GLN A 247 20.50 -13.96 8.69
C GLN A 247 20.76 -13.35 10.08
N TYR A 248 19.70 -13.08 10.84
CA TYR A 248 19.84 -12.71 12.26
C TYR A 248 18.99 -13.66 13.10
N ARG A 249 19.64 -14.42 13.99
CA ARG A 249 19.00 -15.32 14.98
C ARG A 249 17.82 -16.16 14.41
N ASN A 250 18.08 -16.94 13.36
CA ASN A 250 17.11 -17.85 12.72
C ASN A 250 15.93 -17.19 11.97
N ILE A 251 16.01 -15.88 11.70
CA ILE A 251 15.08 -15.18 10.81
C ILE A 251 15.91 -14.61 9.65
N MET A 252 15.60 -15.04 8.42
CA MET A 252 16.12 -14.41 7.20
C MET A 252 15.06 -13.46 6.66
N GLY A 253 15.38 -12.17 6.64
CA GLY A 253 14.59 -11.15 5.93
C GLY A 253 15.12 -11.00 4.50
N VAL A 254 14.22 -10.81 3.53
CA VAL A 254 14.57 -10.43 2.16
C VAL A 254 14.20 -8.98 1.98
N PHE A 255 15.22 -8.15 1.85
CA PHE A 255 15.06 -6.74 1.54
C PHE A 255 15.26 -6.56 0.04
N VAL A 256 14.24 -6.01 -0.61
CA VAL A 256 14.30 -5.63 -2.01
C VAL A 256 14.65 -4.14 -2.03
N PHE A 257 15.88 -3.83 -2.43
CA PHE A 257 16.29 -2.46 -2.71
C PHE A 257 16.10 -2.20 -4.19
N VAL A 258 15.49 -1.06 -4.50
CA VAL A 258 15.41 -0.51 -5.84
C VAL A 258 16.29 0.73 -5.76
N GLU A 259 17.56 0.57 -6.16
CA GLU A 259 18.52 1.67 -6.32
C GLU A 259 18.31 2.34 -7.68
#